data_AF-A6FFE7-F1
#
_entry.id   AF-A6FFE7-F1
#
_cell.length_a   1.000
_cell.length_b   1.000
_cell.length_c   1.000
_cell.angle_alpha   90.00
_cell.angle_beta   90.00
_cell.angle_gamma   90.00
#
_symmetry.space_group_name_H-M   'P 1'
#
loop_
_entity.id
_entity.type
_entity.pdbx_description
1 polymer ?
#
loop_
_entity_poly.entity_id
_entity_poly.type
_entity_poly.pdbx_seq_one_letter_code
_entity_poly.pdbx_strand_id
1 'polypeptide(L)'
;MSSLEMGRLLQDKTLNDEPHAGAAKQLNDLGISGLMTLEAIEFQTLELDAVLASCQQLQDSYAQRKAGLPSELQICLHGSATSTEQLAVLVQLIQSAPQALWSLRDDSFNCYEMDFRLAALQQHLAILKPLNKKLAPFVNTNALGSISSLQSIQCCLDNAGMFRWFSAKWRKAKQQALILAANEQLKLDDIQLLFPAMIKYVDTQVRFNELFAQAPILSTSHQGLHTDVAPLLAVREWYKDVEFALAEHFASETGILQGLSVIEKQSADKLVSEFNASLVTTIKHIDKQMNKLRLSFPGYQALQLGDVDYVTAVTELKTIIVNELCVLKESGVESNTCLSEL
;
A
#
# COMPACT_ATOMS: atom_id res chain seq x y z
N MET A 1 33.12 -68.91 39.17
CA MET A 1 32.57 -67.57 38.91
C MET A 1 32.32 -67.49 37.41
N SER A 2 31.06 -67.58 37.02
CA SER A 2 30.65 -67.89 35.65
C SER A 2 30.69 -66.63 34.77
N SER A 3 30.98 -66.80 33.48
CA SER A 3 30.88 -65.74 32.45
C SER A 3 29.44 -65.21 32.27
N LEU A 4 28.47 -65.75 33.02
CA LEU A 4 27.09 -65.30 33.10
C LEU A 4 26.89 -64.09 34.02
N GLU A 5 27.78 -63.84 34.98
CA GLU A 5 27.72 -62.62 35.82
C GLU A 5 28.34 -61.41 35.11
N MET A 6 29.33 -61.63 34.23
CA MET A 6 29.97 -60.55 33.46
C MET A 6 29.09 -60.06 32.29
N GLY A 7 28.25 -60.94 31.72
CA GLY A 7 27.29 -60.57 30.66
C GLY A 7 26.08 -59.77 31.16
N ARG A 8 25.65 -59.97 32.42
CA ARG A 8 24.54 -59.20 33.00
C ARG A 8 24.94 -57.76 33.36
N LEU A 9 26.19 -57.52 33.77
CA LEU A 9 26.67 -56.16 34.05
C LEU A 9 26.97 -55.33 32.79
N LEU A 10 27.11 -55.97 31.63
CA LEU A 10 27.31 -55.30 30.33
C LEU A 10 25.99 -55.13 29.55
N GLN A 11 24.99 -56.00 29.74
CA GLN A 11 23.67 -55.85 29.14
C GLN A 11 22.76 -54.84 29.86
N ASP A 12 23.00 -54.55 31.14
CA ASP A 12 22.24 -53.52 31.87
C ASP A 12 22.66 -52.08 31.53
N LYS A 13 23.82 -51.89 30.90
CA LYS A 13 24.27 -50.56 30.44
C LYS A 13 23.73 -50.22 29.05
N THR A 14 23.73 -51.17 28.12
CA THR A 14 23.39 -50.88 26.72
C THR A 14 21.89 -50.75 26.40
N LEU A 15 20.98 -50.94 27.37
CA LEU A 15 19.53 -50.81 27.17
C LEU A 15 18.92 -49.52 27.76
N ASN A 16 19.66 -48.82 28.62
CA ASN A 16 19.27 -47.50 29.17
C ASN A 16 19.96 -46.32 28.47
N ASP A 17 20.86 -46.60 27.51
CA ASP A 17 21.69 -45.60 26.85
C ASP A 17 21.05 -44.92 25.61
N GLU A 18 19.97 -45.47 25.06
CA GLU A 18 19.34 -44.93 23.84
C GLU A 18 18.49 -43.66 24.01
N PRO A 19 17.62 -43.52 25.04
CA PRO A 19 16.72 -42.37 25.12
C PRO A 19 17.44 -41.08 25.53
N HIS A 20 18.43 -41.15 26.43
CA HIS A 20 19.16 -39.96 26.87
C HIS A 20 20.13 -39.43 25.80
N ALA A 21 20.81 -40.32 25.06
CA ALA A 21 21.66 -39.92 23.94
C ALA A 21 20.83 -39.32 22.79
N GLY A 22 19.63 -39.85 22.55
CA GLY A 22 18.66 -39.26 21.62
C GLY A 22 18.25 -37.85 22.03
N ALA A 23 17.94 -37.64 23.31
CA ALA A 23 17.54 -36.33 23.84
C ALA A 23 18.67 -35.30 23.82
N ALA A 24 19.88 -35.70 24.23
CA ALA A 24 21.06 -34.85 24.14
C ALA A 24 21.36 -34.45 22.70
N LYS A 25 21.22 -35.39 21.75
CA LYS A 25 21.37 -35.10 20.33
C LYS A 25 20.34 -34.10 19.83
N GLN A 26 19.06 -34.24 20.19
CA GLN A 26 18.03 -33.29 19.77
C GLN A 26 18.29 -31.87 20.31
N LEU A 27 18.72 -31.73 21.57
CA LEU A 27 19.11 -30.43 22.13
C LEU A 27 20.32 -29.83 21.39
N ASN A 28 21.31 -30.65 21.02
CA ASN A 28 22.45 -30.22 20.22
C ASN A 28 22.04 -29.83 18.79
N ASP A 29 21.09 -30.54 18.18
CA ASP A 29 20.55 -30.23 16.85
C ASP A 29 19.81 -28.87 16.83
N LEU A 30 19.32 -28.37 17.98
CA LEU A 30 18.83 -26.99 18.12
C LEU A 30 19.96 -25.94 18.14
N GLY A 31 21.21 -26.36 18.29
CA GLY A 31 22.39 -25.51 18.40
C GLY A 31 22.74 -25.09 19.83
N ILE A 32 22.19 -25.77 20.85
CA ILE A 32 22.53 -25.54 22.24
C ILE A 32 23.98 -25.96 22.48
N SER A 33 24.77 -25.11 23.13
CA SER A 33 26.19 -25.39 23.36
C SER A 33 26.37 -26.60 24.27
N GLY A 34 27.27 -27.52 23.87
CA GLY A 34 27.68 -28.67 24.69
C GLY A 34 28.20 -28.28 26.09
N LEU A 35 28.68 -27.04 26.28
CA LEU A 35 29.17 -26.53 27.55
C LEU A 35 28.05 -26.09 28.51
N MET A 36 26.79 -26.07 28.06
CA MET A 36 25.66 -25.71 28.92
C MET A 36 25.27 -26.89 29.81
N THR A 37 25.03 -26.59 31.09
CA THR A 37 24.44 -27.55 32.03
C THR A 37 22.94 -27.70 31.78
N LEU A 38 22.34 -28.82 32.20
CA LEU A 38 20.89 -29.00 32.11
C LEU A 38 20.13 -27.90 32.87
N GLU A 39 20.64 -27.44 34.01
CA GLU A 39 20.09 -26.30 34.75
C GLU A 39 20.12 -25.00 33.93
N ALA A 40 21.20 -24.75 33.18
CA ALA A 40 21.30 -23.57 32.32
C ALA A 40 20.34 -23.65 31.13
N ILE A 41 20.12 -24.85 30.57
CA ILE A 41 19.11 -25.08 29.52
C ILE A 41 17.70 -24.89 30.09
N GLU A 42 17.43 -25.37 31.31
CA GLU A 42 16.17 -25.13 32.02
C GLU A 42 15.95 -23.63 32.24
N PHE A 43 16.98 -22.87 32.60
CA PHE A 43 16.89 -21.42 32.71
C PHE A 43 16.52 -20.74 31.37
N GLN A 44 16.99 -21.26 30.23
CA GLN A 44 16.56 -20.74 28.92
C GLN A 44 15.06 -20.93 28.68
N THR A 45 14.41 -21.93 29.28
CA THR A 45 12.95 -22.09 29.18
C THR A 45 12.17 -20.95 29.84
N LEU A 46 12.73 -20.33 30.88
CA LEU A 46 12.16 -19.13 31.51
C LEU A 46 12.27 -17.91 30.58
N GLU A 47 13.36 -17.80 29.82
CA GLU A 47 13.48 -16.76 28.79
C GLU A 47 12.44 -16.95 27.69
N LEU A 48 12.21 -18.19 27.24
CA LEU A 48 11.17 -18.52 26.27
C LEU A 48 9.77 -18.14 26.79
N ASP A 49 9.48 -18.34 28.08
CA ASP A 49 8.23 -17.91 28.70
C ASP A 49 8.03 -16.39 28.67
N ALA A 50 9.09 -15.63 28.94
CA ALA A 50 9.03 -14.17 28.84
C ALA A 50 8.77 -13.69 27.41
N VAL A 51 9.37 -14.36 26.41
CA VAL A 51 9.12 -14.06 24.99
C VAL A 51 7.69 -14.44 24.59
N LEU A 52 7.19 -15.60 25.02
CA LEU A 52 5.81 -16.03 24.77
C LEU A 52 4.80 -15.04 25.35
N ALA A 53 5.01 -14.59 26.59
CA ALA A 53 4.13 -13.59 27.20
C ALA A 53 4.08 -12.29 26.37
N SER A 54 5.23 -11.84 25.86
CA SER A 54 5.32 -10.66 25.00
C SER A 54 4.60 -10.88 23.66
N CYS A 55 4.77 -12.04 23.03
CA CYS A 55 4.11 -12.39 21.77
C CYS A 55 2.60 -12.50 21.95
N GLN A 56 2.12 -13.09 23.06
CA GLN A 56 0.70 -13.17 23.38
C GLN A 56 0.09 -11.79 23.59
N GLN A 57 0.79 -10.88 24.29
CA GLN A 57 0.35 -9.50 24.46
C GLN A 57 0.20 -8.78 23.11
N LEU A 58 1.10 -9.04 22.15
CA LEU A 58 0.98 -8.53 20.79
C LEU A 58 -0.24 -9.13 20.06
N GLN A 59 -0.46 -10.45 20.17
CA GLN A 59 -1.62 -11.12 19.57
C GLN A 59 -2.95 -10.59 20.13
N ASP A 60 -3.05 -10.40 21.45
CA ASP A 60 -4.23 -9.83 22.08
C ASP A 60 -4.49 -8.40 21.57
N SER A 61 -3.42 -7.62 21.41
CA SER A 61 -3.45 -6.29 20.81
C SER A 61 -3.93 -6.36 19.34
N TYR A 62 -3.48 -7.32 18.56
CA TYR A 62 -3.89 -7.52 17.18
C TYR A 62 -5.35 -7.96 17.05
N ALA A 63 -5.82 -8.87 17.90
CA ALA A 63 -7.19 -9.36 17.89
C ALA A 63 -8.22 -8.23 18.04
N GLN A 64 -7.96 -7.27 18.95
CA GLN A 64 -8.82 -6.10 19.13
C GLN A 64 -8.91 -5.22 17.88
N ARG A 65 -7.84 -5.18 17.08
CA ARG A 65 -7.71 -4.31 15.90
C ARG A 65 -8.30 -4.94 14.65
N LYS A 66 -8.17 -6.25 14.49
CA LYS A 66 -8.76 -7.02 13.38
C LYS A 66 -10.27 -6.75 13.24
N ALA A 67 -10.99 -6.57 14.35
CA ALA A 67 -12.43 -6.30 14.35
C ALA A 67 -12.84 -5.01 13.61
N GLY A 68 -11.94 -4.04 13.48
CA GLY A 68 -12.20 -2.76 12.78
C GLY A 68 -11.62 -2.68 11.37
N LEU A 69 -11.01 -3.77 10.88
CA LEU A 69 -10.29 -3.79 9.59
C LEU A 69 -10.93 -4.77 8.61
N PRO A 70 -10.94 -4.44 7.31
CA PRO A 70 -11.28 -5.38 6.24
C PRO A 70 -10.46 -6.67 6.37
N SER A 71 -11.10 -7.81 6.10
CA SER A 71 -10.50 -9.15 6.24
C SER A 71 -9.18 -9.28 5.49
N GLU A 72 -9.08 -8.65 4.33
CA GLU A 72 -7.91 -8.66 3.46
C GLU A 72 -6.69 -8.04 4.14
N LEU A 73 -6.88 -7.04 5.01
CA LEU A 73 -5.79 -6.36 5.72
C LEU A 73 -5.37 -7.07 7.00
N GLN A 74 -6.17 -8.02 7.50
CA GLN A 74 -5.90 -8.70 8.77
C GLN A 74 -4.67 -9.61 8.72
N ILE A 75 -4.19 -9.97 7.53
CA ILE A 75 -2.95 -10.73 7.33
C ILE A 75 -1.71 -10.00 7.86
N CYS A 76 -1.73 -8.66 7.83
CA CYS A 76 -0.66 -7.83 8.43
C CYS A 76 -0.60 -7.95 9.95
N LEU A 77 -1.60 -8.58 10.59
CA LEU A 77 -1.72 -8.74 12.03
C LEU A 77 -1.54 -10.22 12.44
N HIS A 78 -0.68 -10.96 11.73
CA HIS A 78 -0.43 -12.38 12.02
C HIS A 78 0.57 -12.60 13.16
N GLY A 79 1.55 -11.69 13.37
CA GLY A 79 2.53 -11.83 14.45
C GLY A 79 3.78 -12.64 14.07
N SER A 80 4.21 -12.53 12.82
CA SER A 80 5.45 -13.06 12.26
C SER A 80 6.37 -11.91 11.82
N ALA A 81 7.63 -12.20 11.46
CA ALA A 81 8.53 -11.15 10.97
C ALA A 81 7.99 -10.51 9.69
N THR A 82 7.53 -11.35 8.75
CA THR A 82 6.88 -10.91 7.50
C THR A 82 5.69 -9.99 7.77
N SER A 83 4.74 -10.44 8.61
CA SER A 83 3.53 -9.65 8.87
C SER A 83 3.80 -8.36 9.63
N THR A 84 4.83 -8.30 10.49
CA THR A 84 5.23 -7.04 11.15
C THR A 84 5.81 -6.02 10.17
N GLU A 85 6.58 -6.46 9.19
CA GLU A 85 7.08 -5.60 8.10
C GLU A 85 5.92 -5.10 7.24
N GLN A 86 5.05 -6.03 6.81
CA GLN A 86 3.84 -5.70 6.06
C GLN A 86 2.93 -4.71 6.78
N LEU A 87 2.77 -4.83 8.10
CA LEU A 87 2.01 -3.86 8.90
C LEU A 87 2.62 -2.46 8.84
N ALA A 88 3.94 -2.36 8.95
CA ALA A 88 4.64 -1.07 8.86
C ALA A 88 4.42 -0.42 7.48
N VAL A 89 4.51 -1.22 6.41
CA VAL A 89 4.24 -0.76 5.04
C VAL A 89 2.78 -0.33 4.88
N LEU A 90 1.82 -1.13 5.37
CA LEU A 90 0.40 -0.78 5.34
C LEU A 90 0.14 0.56 6.03
N VAL A 91 0.73 0.78 7.21
CA VAL A 91 0.61 2.03 7.96
C VAL A 91 1.20 3.19 7.15
N GLN A 92 2.35 3.00 6.50
CA GLN A 92 2.97 4.02 5.65
C GLN A 92 2.11 4.37 4.43
N LEU A 93 1.49 3.37 3.79
CA LEU A 93 0.55 3.60 2.69
C LEU A 93 -0.67 4.40 3.14
N ILE A 94 -1.22 4.08 4.32
CA ILE A 94 -2.34 4.86 4.89
C ILE A 94 -1.91 6.28 5.23
N GLN A 95 -0.72 6.47 5.81
CA GLN A 95 -0.20 7.79 6.18
C GLN A 95 0.10 8.68 4.98
N SER A 96 0.55 8.09 3.86
CA SER A 96 0.82 8.81 2.61
C SER A 96 -0.43 9.10 1.79
N ALA A 97 -1.59 8.54 2.17
CA ALA A 97 -2.85 8.77 1.47
C ALA A 97 -3.22 10.26 1.44
N PRO A 98 -3.38 10.87 0.25
CA PRO A 98 -3.79 12.25 0.16
C PRO A 98 -5.22 12.42 0.68
N GLN A 99 -5.54 13.58 1.27
CA GLN A 99 -6.88 13.83 1.80
C GLN A 99 -7.99 13.60 0.77
N ALA A 100 -7.72 13.92 -0.50
CA ALA A 100 -8.67 13.74 -1.60
C ALA A 100 -8.98 12.26 -1.91
N LEU A 101 -8.09 11.33 -1.54
CA LEU A 101 -8.30 9.89 -1.72
C LEU A 101 -9.61 9.46 -1.08
N TRP A 102 -9.88 9.90 0.15
CA TRP A 102 -11.05 9.46 0.92
C TRP A 102 -12.39 9.82 0.27
N SER A 103 -12.41 10.83 -0.61
CA SER A 103 -13.60 11.21 -1.39
C SER A 103 -13.58 10.71 -2.84
N LEU A 104 -12.40 10.41 -3.39
CA LEU A 104 -12.20 10.05 -4.80
C LEU A 104 -11.85 8.57 -4.99
N ARG A 105 -11.91 7.79 -3.91
CA ARG A 105 -11.46 6.40 -3.91
C ARG A 105 -12.27 5.57 -4.89
N ASP A 106 -11.58 5.05 -5.90
CA ASP A 106 -12.16 4.23 -6.96
C ASP A 106 -11.03 3.49 -7.70
N ASP A 107 -11.20 2.20 -7.93
CA ASP A 107 -10.19 1.36 -8.59
C ASP A 107 -9.93 1.79 -10.04
N SER A 108 -10.80 2.58 -10.65
CA SER A 108 -10.59 3.19 -11.97
C SER A 108 -9.41 4.18 -11.98
N PHE A 109 -8.97 4.68 -10.82
CA PHE A 109 -7.71 5.44 -10.73
C PHE A 109 -6.47 4.54 -10.82
N ASN A 110 -6.60 3.24 -10.55
CA ASN A 110 -5.52 2.27 -10.65
C ASN A 110 -5.42 1.68 -12.08
N CYS A 111 -5.30 2.56 -13.08
CA CYS A 111 -5.05 2.16 -14.46
C CYS A 111 -4.06 3.09 -15.15
N TYR A 112 -3.25 2.54 -16.06
CA TYR A 112 -2.23 3.32 -16.77
C TYR A 112 -2.86 4.36 -17.72
N GLU A 113 -4.07 4.13 -18.22
CA GLU A 113 -4.81 5.09 -19.03
C GLU A 113 -5.12 6.38 -18.25
N MET A 114 -5.23 6.30 -16.92
CA MET A 114 -5.47 7.48 -16.08
C MET A 114 -4.32 8.48 -16.19
N ASP A 115 -3.07 8.03 -16.32
CA ASP A 115 -1.91 8.91 -16.45
C ASP A 115 -2.03 9.80 -17.70
N PHE A 116 -2.41 9.19 -18.83
CA PHE A 116 -2.63 9.93 -20.08
C PHE A 116 -3.82 10.89 -19.99
N ARG A 117 -4.90 10.48 -19.33
CA ARG A 117 -6.10 11.30 -19.15
C ARG A 117 -5.83 12.53 -18.29
N LEU A 118 -5.13 12.37 -17.16
CA LEU A 118 -4.77 13.48 -16.27
C LEU A 118 -3.77 14.43 -16.94
N ALA A 119 -2.79 13.91 -17.69
CA ALA A 119 -1.88 14.74 -18.47
C ALA A 119 -2.62 15.56 -19.54
N ALA A 120 -3.55 14.94 -20.29
CA ALA A 120 -4.38 15.64 -21.26
C ALA A 120 -5.26 16.72 -20.59
N LEU A 121 -5.83 16.42 -19.43
CA LEU A 121 -6.63 17.37 -18.65
C LEU A 121 -5.83 18.61 -18.26
N GLN A 122 -4.60 18.44 -17.75
CA GLN A 122 -3.70 19.55 -17.44
C GLN A 122 -3.36 20.37 -18.69
N GLN A 123 -3.03 19.70 -19.81
CA GLN A 123 -2.70 20.38 -21.07
C GLN A 123 -3.88 21.21 -21.60
N HIS A 124 -5.09 20.67 -21.57
CA HIS A 124 -6.28 21.41 -22.00
C HIS A 124 -6.54 22.63 -21.11
N LEU A 125 -6.43 22.51 -19.78
CA LEU A 125 -6.58 23.65 -18.88
C LEU A 125 -5.49 24.71 -19.08
N ALA A 126 -4.25 24.30 -19.37
CA ALA A 126 -3.15 25.19 -19.67
C ALA A 126 -3.38 26.01 -20.96
N ILE A 127 -4.19 25.50 -21.89
CA ILE A 127 -4.60 26.21 -23.11
C ILE A 127 -5.87 27.05 -22.87
N LEU A 128 -6.88 26.45 -22.24
CA LEU A 128 -8.19 27.06 -22.06
C LEU A 128 -8.14 28.27 -21.11
N LYS A 129 -7.41 28.21 -20.00
CA LYS A 129 -7.33 29.31 -19.03
C LYS A 129 -6.76 30.60 -19.66
N PRO A 130 -5.60 30.59 -20.35
CA PRO A 130 -5.10 31.77 -21.05
C PRO A 130 -6.01 32.24 -22.19
N LEU A 131 -6.58 31.32 -22.98
CA LEU A 131 -7.51 31.69 -24.06
C LEU A 131 -8.76 32.37 -23.53
N ASN A 132 -9.37 31.84 -22.46
CA ASN A 132 -10.53 32.46 -21.83
C ASN A 132 -10.16 33.85 -21.27
N LYS A 133 -9.00 33.99 -20.61
CA LYS A 133 -8.53 35.30 -20.10
C LYS A 133 -8.35 36.32 -21.24
N LYS A 134 -7.89 35.87 -22.41
CA LYS A 134 -7.73 36.72 -23.60
C LYS A 134 -9.06 37.07 -24.27
N LEU A 135 -10.01 36.13 -24.32
CA LEU A 135 -11.26 36.27 -25.07
C LEU A 135 -12.38 36.94 -24.26
N ALA A 136 -12.55 36.57 -22.98
CA ALA A 136 -13.68 36.97 -22.15
C ALA A 136 -13.93 38.49 -22.07
N PRO A 137 -12.92 39.39 -22.10
CA PRO A 137 -13.16 40.84 -22.12
C PRO A 137 -13.82 41.35 -23.42
N PHE A 138 -13.70 40.61 -24.52
CA PHE A 138 -14.08 41.05 -25.87
C PHE A 138 -15.21 40.22 -26.47
N VAL A 139 -15.31 38.95 -26.07
CA VAL A 139 -16.19 37.93 -26.65
C VAL A 139 -16.92 37.20 -25.53
N ASN A 140 -18.23 36.98 -25.70
CA ASN A 140 -18.99 36.12 -24.82
C ASN A 140 -18.64 34.65 -25.09
N THR A 141 -17.71 34.10 -24.30
CA THR A 141 -17.21 32.72 -24.46
C THR A 141 -18.29 31.65 -24.22
N ASN A 142 -19.40 31.98 -23.55
CA ASN A 142 -20.53 31.08 -23.32
C ASN A 142 -21.49 31.01 -24.53
N ALA A 143 -21.42 31.99 -25.43
CA ALA A 143 -22.28 32.07 -26.62
C ALA A 143 -21.59 31.57 -27.90
N LEU A 144 -20.37 31.03 -27.78
CA LEU A 144 -19.64 30.47 -28.92
C LEU A 144 -20.35 29.23 -29.44
N GLY A 145 -20.65 29.23 -30.74
CA GLY A 145 -21.22 28.08 -31.44
C GLY A 145 -20.18 27.00 -31.76
N SER A 146 -20.56 26.06 -32.63
CA SER A 146 -19.64 25.02 -33.09
C SER A 146 -18.43 25.57 -33.85
N ILE A 147 -17.35 24.78 -33.90
CA ILE A 147 -16.16 25.05 -34.73
C ILE A 147 -16.55 25.37 -36.18
N SER A 148 -17.45 24.56 -36.77
CA SER A 148 -17.94 24.73 -38.14
C SER A 148 -18.67 26.05 -38.36
N SER A 149 -19.46 26.50 -37.37
CA SER A 149 -20.16 27.78 -37.42
C SER A 149 -19.18 28.96 -37.38
N LEU A 150 -18.19 28.91 -36.47
CA LEU A 150 -17.16 29.95 -36.35
C LEU A 150 -16.28 30.03 -37.61
N GLN A 151 -15.87 28.90 -38.17
CA GLN A 151 -15.13 28.85 -39.43
C GLN A 151 -15.93 29.40 -40.61
N SER A 152 -17.23 29.12 -40.66
CA SER A 152 -18.12 29.66 -41.71
C SER A 152 -18.21 31.18 -41.63
N ILE A 153 -18.35 31.74 -40.41
CA ILE A 153 -18.37 33.18 -40.19
C ILE A 153 -17.04 33.80 -40.58
N GLN A 154 -15.92 33.26 -40.09
CA GLN A 154 -14.57 33.72 -40.41
C GLN A 154 -14.33 33.74 -41.92
N CYS A 155 -14.60 32.62 -42.61
CA CYS A 155 -14.44 32.50 -44.05
C CYS A 155 -15.30 33.51 -44.83
N CYS A 156 -16.54 33.77 -44.39
CA CYS A 156 -17.39 34.78 -45.01
C CYS A 156 -16.88 36.22 -44.81
N LEU A 157 -16.23 36.51 -43.68
CA LEU A 157 -15.67 37.83 -43.38
C LEU A 157 -14.33 38.06 -44.10
N ASP A 158 -13.46 37.04 -44.15
CA ASP A 158 -12.13 37.10 -44.77
C ASP A 158 -12.20 37.18 -46.30
N ASN A 159 -13.13 36.44 -46.93
CA ASN A 159 -13.25 36.37 -48.39
C ASN A 159 -14.21 37.42 -48.99
N ALA A 160 -14.45 38.49 -48.24
CA ALA A 160 -15.38 39.53 -48.62
C ALA A 160 -14.75 40.50 -49.63
N GLY A 161 -15.07 40.36 -50.93
CA GLY A 161 -14.57 41.22 -52.00
C GLY A 161 -15.05 42.69 -51.94
N MET A 162 -14.65 43.49 -52.92
CA MET A 162 -14.87 44.96 -52.97
C MET A 162 -16.35 45.40 -52.90
N PHE A 163 -17.29 44.49 -53.19
CA PHE A 163 -18.75 44.72 -53.11
C PHE A 163 -19.46 43.96 -51.97
N ARG A 164 -18.72 43.63 -50.90
CA ARG A 164 -19.21 42.79 -49.77
C ARG A 164 -20.52 43.24 -49.13
N TRP A 165 -20.81 44.53 -49.09
CA TRP A 165 -22.04 45.07 -48.50
C TRP A 165 -23.33 44.64 -49.22
N PHE A 166 -23.24 44.30 -50.51
CA PHE A 166 -24.37 43.72 -51.26
C PHE A 166 -24.62 42.25 -50.93
N SER A 167 -23.61 41.53 -50.42
CA SER A 167 -23.75 40.12 -50.06
C SER A 167 -24.60 39.94 -48.81
N ALA A 168 -25.76 39.30 -48.97
CA ALA A 168 -26.61 38.91 -47.84
C ALA A 168 -25.87 37.96 -46.88
N LYS A 169 -24.99 37.09 -47.39
CA LYS A 169 -24.15 36.19 -46.59
C LYS A 169 -23.18 36.98 -45.72
N TRP A 170 -22.51 37.99 -46.29
CA TRP A 170 -21.59 38.84 -45.53
C TRP A 170 -22.31 39.64 -44.45
N ARG A 171 -23.47 40.24 -44.76
CA ARG A 171 -24.28 40.96 -43.76
C ARG A 171 -24.72 40.04 -42.60
N LYS A 172 -25.10 38.80 -42.91
CA LYS A 172 -25.44 37.78 -41.90
C LYS A 172 -24.22 37.41 -41.04
N ALA A 173 -23.08 37.13 -41.66
CA ALA A 173 -21.84 36.80 -40.95
C ALA A 173 -21.37 37.96 -40.05
N LYS A 174 -21.45 39.21 -40.53
CA LYS A 174 -21.20 40.42 -39.73
C LYS A 174 -22.11 40.48 -38.51
N GLN A 175 -23.41 40.29 -38.68
CA GLN A 175 -24.36 40.33 -37.58
C GLN A 175 -24.05 39.22 -36.56
N GLN A 176 -23.78 37.99 -37.03
CA GLN A 176 -23.40 36.89 -36.16
C GLN A 176 -22.11 37.17 -35.38
N ALA A 177 -21.08 37.75 -36.03
CA ALA A 177 -19.85 38.13 -35.35
C ALA A 177 -20.09 39.21 -34.27
N LEU A 178 -20.91 40.23 -34.55
CA LEU A 178 -21.24 41.27 -33.58
C LEU A 178 -22.04 40.73 -32.38
N ILE A 179 -22.89 39.72 -32.58
CA ILE A 179 -23.60 39.04 -31.47
C ILE A 179 -22.64 38.31 -30.52
N LEU A 180 -21.48 37.87 -31.01
CA LEU A 180 -20.46 37.22 -30.16
C LEU A 180 -19.70 38.22 -29.28
N ALA A 181 -19.77 39.53 -29.59
CA ALA A 181 -19.07 40.55 -28.82
C ALA A 181 -19.62 40.63 -27.39
N ALA A 182 -18.73 40.77 -26.40
CA ALA A 182 -19.12 41.00 -25.02
C ALA A 182 -19.67 42.42 -24.78
N ASN A 183 -19.38 43.36 -25.69
CA ASN A 183 -19.82 44.76 -25.63
C ASN A 183 -20.19 45.25 -27.03
N GLU A 184 -21.31 45.98 -27.14
CA GLU A 184 -21.82 46.58 -28.38
C GLU A 184 -20.83 47.57 -29.03
N GLN A 185 -19.85 48.07 -28.29
CA GLN A 185 -18.83 49.01 -28.78
C GLN A 185 -17.66 48.34 -29.53
N LEU A 186 -17.54 47.01 -29.53
CA LEU A 186 -16.46 46.33 -30.24
C LEU A 186 -16.63 46.46 -31.76
N LYS A 187 -15.53 46.79 -32.45
CA LYS A 187 -15.53 46.88 -33.90
C LYS A 187 -15.44 45.49 -34.52
N LEU A 188 -16.04 45.34 -35.70
CA LEU A 188 -16.02 44.08 -36.45
C LEU A 188 -14.59 43.59 -36.71
N ASP A 189 -13.67 44.50 -37.08
CA ASP A 189 -12.28 44.14 -37.40
C ASP A 189 -11.56 43.56 -36.17
N ASP A 190 -11.81 44.11 -34.98
CA ASP A 190 -11.24 43.60 -33.72
C ASP A 190 -11.78 42.19 -33.40
N ILE A 191 -13.07 41.95 -33.60
CA ILE A 191 -13.70 40.63 -33.42
C ILE A 191 -13.16 39.63 -34.44
N GLN A 192 -12.98 40.07 -35.71
CA GLN A 192 -12.47 39.24 -36.79
C GLN A 192 -11.09 38.67 -36.45
N LEU A 193 -10.21 39.49 -35.86
CA LEU A 193 -8.88 39.06 -35.40
C LEU A 193 -8.91 38.01 -34.28
N LEU A 194 -10.03 37.87 -33.56
CA LEU A 194 -10.18 36.91 -32.46
C LEU A 194 -10.69 35.53 -32.92
N PHE A 195 -11.17 35.36 -34.15
CA PHE A 195 -11.71 34.07 -34.63
C PHE A 195 -10.77 32.87 -34.50
N PRO A 196 -9.47 32.97 -34.85
CA PRO A 196 -8.55 31.86 -34.64
C PRO A 196 -8.47 31.42 -33.17
N ALA A 197 -8.52 32.37 -32.23
CA ALA A 197 -8.53 32.09 -30.80
C ALA A 197 -9.87 31.50 -30.33
N MET A 198 -10.99 32.01 -30.83
CA MET A 198 -12.33 31.45 -30.55
C MET A 198 -12.46 30.00 -31.03
N ILE A 199 -12.01 29.70 -32.25
CA ILE A 199 -12.02 28.35 -32.82
C ILE A 199 -11.16 27.40 -31.98
N LYS A 200 -9.92 27.82 -31.64
CA LYS A 200 -9.04 27.02 -30.79
C LYS A 200 -9.64 26.80 -29.39
N TYR A 201 -10.30 27.80 -28.83
CA TYR A 201 -10.97 27.68 -27.54
C TYR A 201 -12.08 26.64 -27.58
N VAL A 202 -13.00 26.71 -28.56
CA VAL A 202 -14.09 25.73 -28.71
C VAL A 202 -13.56 24.33 -29.00
N ASP A 203 -12.58 24.17 -29.89
CA ASP A 203 -11.96 22.85 -30.16
C ASP A 203 -11.33 22.25 -28.90
N THR A 204 -10.58 23.05 -28.14
CA THR A 204 -9.98 22.57 -26.88
C THR A 204 -11.05 22.25 -25.83
N GLN A 205 -12.14 23.04 -25.76
CA GLN A 205 -13.23 22.83 -24.81
C GLN A 205 -14.01 21.55 -25.11
N VAL A 206 -14.23 21.22 -26.39
CA VAL A 206 -14.85 19.96 -26.81
C VAL A 206 -14.00 18.78 -26.33
N ARG A 207 -12.70 18.77 -26.65
CA ARG A 207 -11.79 17.69 -26.22
C ARG A 207 -11.68 17.59 -24.69
N PHE A 208 -11.65 18.72 -24.00
CA PHE A 208 -11.68 18.78 -22.55
C PHE A 208 -12.93 18.11 -21.97
N ASN A 209 -14.11 18.40 -22.52
CA ASN A 209 -15.36 17.78 -22.09
C ASN A 209 -15.43 16.28 -22.44
N GLU A 210 -14.87 15.86 -23.57
CA GLU A 210 -14.81 14.46 -23.99
C GLU A 210 -14.02 13.59 -23.01
N LEU A 211 -12.97 14.11 -22.36
CA LEU A 211 -12.22 13.38 -21.34
C LEU A 211 -13.11 12.91 -20.18
N PHE A 212 -14.06 13.74 -19.75
CA PHE A 212 -15.00 13.38 -18.66
C PHE A 212 -16.04 12.36 -19.11
N ALA A 213 -16.47 12.41 -20.38
CA ALA A 213 -17.35 11.39 -20.95
C ALA A 213 -16.66 10.02 -21.05
N GLN A 214 -15.36 10.00 -21.35
CA GLN A 214 -14.55 8.78 -21.40
C GLN A 214 -14.15 8.26 -20.02
N ALA A 215 -14.11 9.13 -19.01
CA ALA A 215 -13.70 8.84 -17.64
C ALA A 215 -14.77 9.34 -16.65
N PRO A 216 -15.89 8.62 -16.47
CA PRO A 216 -16.98 9.07 -15.60
C PRO A 216 -16.53 9.40 -14.17
N ILE A 217 -15.51 8.71 -13.64
CA ILE A 217 -14.95 8.98 -12.32
C ILE A 217 -14.41 10.41 -12.16
N LEU A 218 -13.88 11.01 -13.24
CA LEU A 218 -13.38 12.38 -13.23
C LEU A 218 -14.51 13.42 -13.24
N SER A 219 -15.73 13.01 -13.61
CA SER A 219 -16.87 13.93 -13.77
C SER A 219 -17.29 14.59 -12.47
N THR A 220 -17.08 13.93 -11.33
CA THR A 220 -17.34 14.49 -9.99
C THR A 220 -16.44 15.69 -9.69
N SER A 221 -15.27 15.75 -10.31
CA SER A 221 -14.29 16.84 -10.16
C SER A 221 -14.39 17.89 -11.25
N HIS A 222 -15.30 17.71 -12.23
CA HIS A 222 -15.43 18.63 -13.36
C HIS A 222 -16.09 19.95 -12.93
N GLN A 223 -15.29 21.04 -12.97
CA GLN A 223 -15.73 22.40 -12.66
C GLN A 223 -15.39 23.38 -13.80
N GLY A 224 -15.41 22.88 -15.04
CA GLY A 224 -14.98 23.66 -16.21
C GLY A 224 -13.54 24.15 -16.05
N LEU A 225 -13.31 25.44 -16.30
CA LEU A 225 -11.99 26.07 -16.16
C LEU A 225 -11.44 26.08 -14.72
N HIS A 226 -12.31 25.87 -13.72
CA HIS A 226 -11.92 25.84 -12.32
C HIS A 226 -11.56 24.43 -11.83
N THR A 227 -11.66 23.41 -12.70
CA THR A 227 -11.25 22.05 -12.38
C THR A 227 -9.83 22.03 -11.81
N ASP A 228 -9.69 21.51 -10.59
CA ASP A 228 -8.41 21.31 -9.94
C ASP A 228 -7.92 19.88 -10.20
N VAL A 229 -6.78 19.77 -10.85
CA VAL A 229 -6.19 18.48 -11.25
C VAL A 229 -5.20 17.97 -10.21
N ALA A 230 -4.73 18.83 -9.29
CA ALA A 230 -3.74 18.43 -8.30
C ALA A 230 -4.24 17.31 -7.36
N PRO A 231 -5.49 17.34 -6.85
CA PRO A 231 -6.04 16.24 -6.06
C PRO A 231 -6.11 14.91 -6.84
N LEU A 232 -6.48 14.96 -8.12
CA LEU A 232 -6.59 13.79 -8.99
C LEU A 232 -5.23 13.13 -9.22
N LEU A 233 -4.20 13.96 -9.47
CA LEU A 233 -2.82 13.50 -9.62
C LEU A 233 -2.28 12.90 -8.35
N ALA A 234 -2.54 13.52 -7.19
CA ALA A 234 -2.11 12.99 -5.91
C ALA A 234 -2.72 11.60 -5.63
N VAL A 235 -4.02 11.43 -5.94
CA VAL A 235 -4.68 10.12 -5.82
C VAL A 235 -4.05 9.09 -6.75
N ARG A 236 -3.81 9.45 -8.02
CA ARG A 236 -3.17 8.54 -8.98
C ARG A 236 -1.76 8.15 -8.56
N GLU A 237 -0.96 9.10 -8.09
CA GLU A 237 0.40 8.81 -7.63
C GLU A 237 0.39 7.87 -6.41
N TRP A 238 -0.52 8.10 -5.47
CA TRP A 238 -0.70 7.20 -4.33
C TRP A 238 -1.03 5.77 -4.77
N TYR A 239 -1.90 5.58 -5.79
CA TYR A 239 -2.17 4.23 -6.32
C TYR A 239 -0.91 3.59 -6.93
N LYS A 240 -0.04 4.35 -7.60
CA LYS A 240 1.25 3.84 -8.11
C LYS A 240 2.18 3.41 -6.97
N ASP A 241 2.25 4.21 -5.91
CA ASP A 241 3.04 3.88 -4.72
C ASP A 241 2.50 2.60 -4.05
N VAL A 242 1.18 2.43 -4.01
CA VAL A 242 0.54 1.20 -3.53
C VAL A 242 0.93 0.02 -4.43
N GLU A 243 0.80 0.12 -5.75
CA GLU A 243 1.20 -0.96 -6.67
C GLU A 243 2.66 -1.39 -6.47
N PHE A 244 3.57 -0.42 -6.29
CA PHE A 244 4.97 -0.68 -6.02
C PHE A 244 5.16 -1.42 -4.69
N ALA A 245 4.56 -0.91 -3.61
CA ALA A 245 4.67 -1.53 -2.28
C ALA A 245 4.05 -2.93 -2.24
N LEU A 246 2.96 -3.17 -2.99
CA LEU A 246 2.35 -4.49 -3.11
C LEU A 246 3.26 -5.49 -3.81
N ALA A 247 3.95 -5.08 -4.88
CA ALA A 247 4.88 -5.95 -5.58
C ALA A 247 6.11 -6.32 -4.71
N GLU A 248 6.54 -5.42 -3.83
CA GLU A 248 7.71 -5.62 -2.97
C GLU A 248 7.41 -6.40 -1.69
N HIS A 249 6.33 -6.06 -0.98
CA HIS A 249 6.07 -6.57 0.38
C HIS A 249 4.86 -7.52 0.47
N PHE A 250 4.05 -7.61 -0.59
CA PHE A 250 2.78 -8.35 -0.59
C PHE A 250 2.63 -9.27 -1.82
N ALA A 251 3.75 -9.76 -2.37
CA ALA A 251 3.75 -10.52 -3.62
C ALA A 251 2.95 -11.83 -3.55
N SER A 252 2.81 -12.41 -2.35
CA SER A 252 2.03 -13.63 -2.09
C SER A 252 0.58 -13.36 -1.67
N GLU A 253 0.23 -12.11 -1.41
CA GLU A 253 -0.97 -11.69 -0.72
C GLU A 253 -1.95 -11.05 -1.70
N THR A 254 -3.02 -11.78 -2.01
CA THR A 254 -4.10 -11.24 -2.84
C THR A 254 -5.07 -10.42 -1.97
N GLY A 255 -5.46 -9.24 -2.44
CA GLY A 255 -6.57 -8.49 -1.84
C GLY A 255 -6.19 -7.31 -0.95
N ILE A 256 -4.89 -7.05 -0.70
CA ILE A 256 -4.48 -5.87 0.09
C ILE A 256 -4.99 -4.57 -0.53
N LEU A 257 -4.90 -4.42 -1.87
CA LEU A 257 -5.46 -3.28 -2.58
C LEU A 257 -6.98 -3.16 -2.36
N GLN A 258 -7.71 -4.28 -2.39
CA GLN A 258 -9.15 -4.32 -2.13
C GLN A 258 -9.48 -3.90 -0.69
N GLY A 259 -8.68 -4.35 0.27
CA GLY A 259 -8.81 -3.92 1.67
C GLY A 259 -8.57 -2.41 1.83
N LEU A 260 -7.52 -1.88 1.20
CA LEU A 260 -7.22 -0.44 1.16
C LEU A 260 -8.32 0.34 0.42
N SER A 261 -8.99 -0.26 -0.57
CA SER A 261 -10.06 0.40 -1.31
C SER A 261 -11.37 0.52 -0.50
N VAL A 262 -11.57 -0.34 0.51
CA VAL A 262 -12.81 -0.33 1.33
C VAL A 262 -12.63 0.12 2.77
N ILE A 263 -11.39 0.23 3.27
CA ILE A 263 -11.13 0.63 4.66
C ILE A 263 -11.70 2.03 4.96
N GLU A 264 -12.51 2.14 6.01
CA GLU A 264 -13.04 3.42 6.45
C GLU A 264 -11.93 4.34 6.97
N LYS A 265 -12.04 5.65 6.70
CA LYS A 265 -11.05 6.63 7.15
C LYS A 265 -10.82 6.58 8.66
N GLN A 266 -11.88 6.44 9.45
CA GLN A 266 -11.78 6.36 10.90
C GLN A 266 -10.97 5.13 11.35
N SER A 267 -11.20 3.97 10.74
CA SER A 267 -10.44 2.75 11.02
C SER A 267 -8.97 2.87 10.62
N ALA A 268 -8.71 3.50 9.46
CA ALA A 268 -7.36 3.74 8.97
C ALA A 268 -6.57 4.69 9.87
N ASP A 269 -7.17 5.84 10.23
CA ASP A 269 -6.58 6.83 11.15
C ASP A 269 -6.33 6.21 12.53
N LYS A 270 -7.25 5.37 13.03
CA LYS A 270 -7.10 4.64 14.28
C LYS A 270 -5.93 3.66 14.22
N LEU A 271 -5.80 2.88 13.16
CA LEU A 271 -4.69 1.95 12.97
C LEU A 271 -3.33 2.68 13.01
N VAL A 272 -3.21 3.78 12.27
CA VAL A 272 -2.00 4.61 12.25
C VAL A 272 -1.68 5.17 13.65
N SER A 273 -2.67 5.73 14.33
CA SER A 273 -2.50 6.29 15.67
C SER A 273 -2.02 5.24 16.67
N GLU A 274 -2.68 4.10 16.70
CA GLU A 274 -2.35 3.01 17.62
C GLU A 274 -0.99 2.37 17.33
N PHE A 275 -0.64 2.25 16.04
CA PHE A 275 0.66 1.75 15.61
C PHE A 275 1.79 2.62 16.16
N ASN A 276 1.70 3.92 15.94
CA ASN A 276 2.70 4.88 16.39
C ASN A 276 2.74 5.05 17.91
N ALA A 277 1.60 4.97 18.59
CA ALA A 277 1.51 5.16 20.02
C ALA A 277 2.12 4.00 20.83
N SER A 278 1.97 2.75 20.35
CA SER A 278 2.33 1.57 21.15
C SER A 278 2.90 0.39 20.37
N LEU A 279 2.28 0.00 19.24
CA LEU A 279 2.65 -1.25 18.58
C LEU A 279 4.09 -1.23 18.07
N VAL A 280 4.56 -0.12 17.51
CA VAL A 280 5.93 -0.02 16.99
C VAL A 280 6.99 -0.35 18.06
N THR A 281 6.74 0.03 19.31
CA THR A 281 7.65 -0.25 20.43
C THR A 281 7.58 -1.71 20.83
N THR A 282 6.37 -2.28 20.91
CA THR A 282 6.15 -3.69 21.23
C THR A 282 6.77 -4.61 20.17
N ILE A 283 6.56 -4.31 18.89
CA ILE A 283 7.13 -5.04 17.76
C ILE A 283 8.66 -5.02 17.84
N LYS A 284 9.26 -3.82 17.99
CA LYS A 284 10.73 -3.70 18.14
C LYS A 284 11.28 -4.46 19.34
N HIS A 285 10.54 -4.51 20.45
CA HIS A 285 10.92 -5.29 21.61
C HIS A 285 10.93 -6.78 21.30
N ILE A 286 9.86 -7.29 20.68
CA ILE A 286 9.73 -8.69 20.27
C ILE A 286 10.80 -9.05 19.25
N ASP A 287 11.03 -8.22 18.23
CA ASP A 287 12.08 -8.47 17.23
C ASP A 287 13.46 -8.62 17.87
N LYS A 288 13.77 -7.80 18.89
CA LYS A 288 15.00 -7.94 19.66
C LYS A 288 15.07 -9.28 20.39
N GLN A 289 13.98 -9.71 21.02
CA GLN A 289 13.92 -11.01 21.69
C GLN A 289 14.03 -12.16 20.70
N MET A 290 13.31 -12.11 19.59
CA MET A 290 13.36 -13.11 18.52
C MET A 290 14.76 -13.21 17.91
N ASN A 291 15.47 -12.09 17.72
CA ASN A 291 16.86 -12.09 17.28
C ASN A 291 17.79 -12.75 18.30
N LYS A 292 17.58 -12.52 19.60
CA LYS A 292 18.33 -13.24 20.64
C LYS A 292 18.06 -14.75 20.56
N LEU A 293 16.81 -15.17 20.42
CA LEU A 293 16.45 -16.59 20.28
C LEU A 293 17.07 -17.23 19.02
N ARG A 294 17.04 -16.54 17.87
CA ARG A 294 17.68 -17.02 16.63
C ARG A 294 19.18 -17.28 16.80
N LEU A 295 19.86 -16.47 17.61
CA LEU A 295 21.28 -16.66 17.93
C LEU A 295 21.52 -17.78 18.94
N SER A 296 20.62 -17.94 19.92
CA SER A 296 20.70 -19.00 20.92
C SER A 296 20.33 -20.38 20.37
N PHE A 297 19.47 -20.44 19.34
CA PHE A 297 18.95 -21.68 18.75
C PHE A 297 19.11 -21.67 17.21
N PRO A 298 20.35 -21.64 16.70
CA PRO A 298 20.60 -21.52 15.26
C PRO A 298 20.14 -22.74 14.45
N GLY A 299 19.99 -23.91 15.09
CA GLY A 299 19.54 -25.14 14.43
C GLY A 299 18.03 -25.23 14.24
N TYR A 300 17.25 -24.38 14.93
CA TYR A 300 15.78 -24.43 14.85
C TYR A 300 15.24 -23.60 13.69
N GLN A 301 14.89 -24.27 12.59
CA GLN A 301 14.54 -23.63 11.32
C GLN A 301 13.33 -22.69 11.38
N ALA A 302 12.31 -22.97 12.21
CA ALA A 302 11.10 -22.15 12.27
C ALA A 302 11.39 -20.72 12.74
N LEU A 303 12.39 -20.51 13.61
CA LEU A 303 12.85 -19.18 13.99
C LEU A 303 13.59 -18.45 12.84
N GLN A 304 14.18 -19.19 11.90
CA GLN A 304 15.00 -18.65 10.81
C GLN A 304 14.17 -18.24 9.59
N LEU A 305 13.06 -18.95 9.32
CA LEU A 305 12.24 -18.75 8.11
C LEU A 305 11.38 -17.47 8.13
N GLY A 306 11.24 -16.79 9.27
CA GLY A 306 10.62 -15.46 9.40
C GLY A 306 9.09 -15.41 9.24
N ASP A 307 8.51 -16.38 8.54
CA ASP A 307 7.10 -16.41 8.17
C ASP A 307 6.19 -17.10 9.22
N VAL A 308 6.79 -17.90 10.10
CA VAL A 308 6.05 -18.59 11.17
C VAL A 308 5.61 -17.58 12.23
N ASP A 309 4.36 -17.72 12.70
CA ASP A 309 3.85 -16.99 13.85
C ASP A 309 4.79 -17.16 15.06
N TYR A 310 5.10 -16.04 15.73
CA TYR A 310 6.02 -16.02 16.85
C TYR A 310 5.53 -16.87 18.03
N VAL A 311 4.22 -16.90 18.32
CA VAL A 311 3.68 -17.72 19.41
C VAL A 311 3.85 -19.20 19.09
N THR A 312 3.49 -19.63 17.88
CA THR A 312 3.68 -21.01 17.41
C THR A 312 5.14 -21.43 17.47
N ALA A 313 6.05 -20.67 16.85
CA ALA A 313 7.47 -21.01 16.79
C ALA A 313 8.11 -21.13 18.19
N VAL A 314 7.83 -20.18 19.09
CA VAL A 314 8.41 -20.20 20.43
C VAL A 314 7.78 -21.30 21.30
N THR A 315 6.48 -21.58 21.12
CA THR A 315 5.79 -22.66 21.86
C THR A 315 6.32 -24.03 21.46
N GLU A 316 6.51 -24.27 20.17
CA GLU A 316 7.08 -25.51 19.66
C GLU A 316 8.52 -25.71 20.14
N LEU A 317 9.37 -24.68 20.03
CA LEU A 317 10.75 -24.73 20.55
C LEU A 317 10.77 -25.05 22.05
N LYS A 318 9.95 -24.38 22.84
CA LYS A 318 9.85 -24.63 24.29
C LYS A 318 9.43 -26.08 24.55
N THR A 319 8.45 -26.58 23.81
CA THR A 319 7.93 -27.94 23.97
C THR A 319 9.01 -28.97 23.70
N ILE A 320 9.80 -28.80 22.65
CA ILE A 320 10.95 -29.67 22.34
C ILE A 320 11.93 -29.67 23.51
N ILE A 321 12.39 -28.49 23.95
CA ILE A 321 13.38 -28.39 25.03
C ILE A 321 12.88 -29.02 26.34
N VAL A 322 11.63 -28.76 26.72
CA VAL A 322 11.04 -29.31 27.95
C VAL A 322 10.93 -30.84 27.88
N ASN A 323 10.50 -31.38 26.73
CA ASN A 323 10.39 -32.83 26.56
C ASN A 323 11.75 -33.51 26.67
N GLU A 324 12.78 -32.98 26.00
CA GLU A 324 14.12 -33.56 26.04
C GLU A 324 14.76 -33.44 27.43
N LEU A 325 14.55 -32.32 28.13
CA LEU A 325 14.97 -32.18 29.54
C LEU A 325 14.27 -33.18 30.46
N CYS A 326 12.97 -33.45 30.25
CA CYS A 326 12.25 -34.46 31.01
C CYS A 326 12.85 -35.85 30.79
N VAL A 327 13.13 -36.24 29.54
CA VAL A 327 13.77 -37.53 29.22
C VAL A 327 15.13 -37.67 29.92
N LEU A 328 15.94 -36.62 29.92
CA LEU A 328 17.26 -36.62 30.59
C LEU A 328 17.12 -36.74 32.12
N LYS A 329 16.17 -36.02 32.73
CA LYS A 329 15.90 -36.09 34.18
C LYS A 329 15.36 -37.46 34.59
N GLU A 330 14.45 -38.05 33.81
CA GLU A 330 13.90 -39.39 34.05
C GLU A 330 14.98 -40.48 33.90
N SER A 331 15.99 -40.23 33.07
CA SER A 331 17.17 -41.09 32.92
C SER A 331 18.20 -40.95 34.05
N GLY A 332 17.94 -40.07 35.04
CA GLY A 332 18.79 -39.89 36.21
C GLY A 332 20.01 -38.99 36.01
N VAL A 333 20.04 -38.19 34.93
CA VAL A 333 21.12 -37.22 34.68
C VAL A 333 21.04 -36.06 35.68
N GLU A 334 22.17 -35.70 36.29
CA GLU A 334 22.25 -34.59 37.25
C GLU A 334 22.09 -33.22 36.56
N SER A 335 21.49 -32.24 37.23
CA SER A 335 21.21 -30.92 36.64
C SER A 335 22.47 -30.11 36.31
N ASN A 336 23.60 -30.43 36.95
CA ASN A 336 24.90 -29.81 36.72
C ASN A 336 25.69 -30.47 35.57
N THR A 337 25.21 -31.59 35.00
CA THR A 337 25.86 -32.29 33.89
C THR A 337 25.82 -31.42 32.64
N CYS A 338 26.97 -31.31 31.96
CA CYS A 338 27.07 -30.57 30.71
C CYS A 338 26.53 -31.41 29.55
N LEU A 339 25.92 -30.77 28.55
CA LEU A 339 25.37 -31.46 27.38
C LEU A 339 26.43 -32.26 26.60
N SER A 340 27.70 -31.83 26.61
CA SER A 340 28.82 -32.56 25.97
C SER A 340 29.26 -33.83 26.71
N GLU A 341 28.75 -34.05 27.93
CA GLU A 341 29.05 -35.22 28.76
C GLU A 341 28.05 -36.37 28.53
N LEU A 342 27.02 -36.14 27.70
CA LEU A 342 25.93 -37.05 27.33
C LEU A 342 26.09 -37.54 25.89
#